data_AF-A0A4R0NQX6-F1
#
_entry.id   AF-A0A4R0NQX6-F1
#
_cell.length_a   1.000
_cell.length_b   1.000
_cell.length_c   1.000
_cell.angle_alpha   90.00
_cell.angle_beta   90.00
_cell.angle_gamma   90.00
#
_symmetry.space_group_name_H-M   'P 1'
#
loop_
_entity.id
_entity.type
_entity.pdbx_description
1 polymer ?
#
loop_
_entity_poly.entity_id
_entity_poly.type
_entity_poly.pdbx_seq_one_letter_code
_entity_poly.pdbx_strand_id
1 'polypeptide(L)'
;MKKLPHAPIGLCALDAQGVPLYTDQGENEITIFNLACAFCCLHGYNGWREHTHGLYLLRGGSDDEEDILFALLEIQVFPKELKGLTRFLQAYNGSGKAIYQLGKQGAEDYREFVLRNLDKDCTKIVSKSKVGYISGRGQNHVWIAERLSGRRVLIMHF
;
A
#
# COMPACT_ATOMS: atom_id res chain seq x y z
N MET A 1 8.44 -30.61 0.25
CA MET A 1 7.89 -29.32 -0.21
C MET A 1 8.94 -28.24 0.02
N LYS A 2 9.53 -27.68 -1.05
CA LYS A 2 10.50 -26.59 -0.94
C LYS A 2 9.74 -25.32 -0.59
N LYS A 3 10.04 -24.70 0.57
CA LYS A 3 9.58 -23.36 0.91
C LYS A 3 10.19 -22.38 -0.10
N LEU A 4 9.36 -21.65 -0.84
CA LEU A 4 9.83 -20.48 -1.59
C LEU A 4 10.39 -19.47 -0.57
N PRO A 5 11.61 -18.94 -0.77
CA PRO A 5 12.13 -17.89 0.08
C PRO A 5 11.34 -16.62 -0.21
N HIS A 6 10.47 -16.22 0.73
CA HIS A 6 9.88 -14.89 0.74
C HIS A 6 11.00 -13.89 0.97
N ALA A 7 11.39 -13.16 -0.08
CA ALA A 7 12.21 -11.98 0.10
C ALA A 7 11.36 -10.93 0.85
N PRO A 8 11.86 -10.34 1.95
CA PRO A 8 11.18 -9.22 2.59
C PRO A 8 11.12 -8.04 1.60
N ILE A 9 10.00 -7.32 1.53
CA ILE A 9 9.95 -5.99 0.89
C ILE A 9 11.08 -5.18 1.54
N GLY A 10 12.13 -4.94 0.76
CA GLY A 10 13.23 -4.09 1.16
C GLY A 10 12.82 -2.64 0.93
N LEU A 11 13.43 -1.72 1.66
CA LEU A 11 13.69 -0.42 1.05
C LEU A 11 14.64 -0.72 -0.11
N CYS A 12 14.11 -0.80 -1.33
CA CYS A 12 14.88 -1.27 -2.46
C CYS A 12 15.59 -0.12 -3.18
N ALA A 13 15.05 1.10 -3.11
CA ALA A 13 15.61 2.23 -3.83
C ALA A 13 15.25 3.59 -3.22
N LEU A 14 15.97 4.62 -3.66
CA LEU A 14 15.53 6.00 -3.64
C LEU A 14 15.28 6.42 -5.09
N ASP A 15 14.19 7.13 -5.37
CA ASP A 15 14.05 7.75 -6.69
C ASP A 15 15.14 8.84 -6.90
N ALA A 16 15.19 9.43 -8.10
CA ALA A 16 16.17 10.46 -8.45
C ALA A 16 16.16 11.71 -7.53
N GLN A 17 15.20 11.83 -6.62
CA GLN A 17 15.01 12.93 -5.67
C GLN A 17 15.06 12.48 -4.19
N GLY A 18 15.33 11.21 -3.92
CA GLY A 18 15.49 10.70 -2.55
C GLY A 18 14.23 10.11 -1.92
N VAL A 19 13.17 9.85 -2.69
CA VAL A 19 11.92 9.24 -2.18
C VAL A 19 12.10 7.73 -2.02
N PRO A 20 11.87 7.17 -0.81
CA PRO A 20 11.85 5.73 -0.56
C PRO A 20 10.88 4.97 -1.47
N LEU A 21 11.40 4.01 -2.24
CA LEU A 21 10.62 3.04 -2.99
C LEU A 21 10.68 1.67 -2.28
N TYR A 22 9.51 1.15 -1.95
CA TYR A 22 9.36 -0.17 -1.32
C TYR A 22 8.76 -1.13 -2.35
N THR A 23 9.61 -2.02 -2.86
CA THR A 23 9.33 -2.92 -3.98
C THR A 23 9.84 -4.32 -3.67
N ASP A 24 9.53 -5.29 -4.53
CA ASP A 24 10.12 -6.62 -4.40
C ASP A 24 11.58 -6.64 -4.89
N GLN A 25 12.37 -7.60 -4.38
CA GLN A 25 13.77 -7.74 -4.79
C GLN A 25 13.87 -8.07 -6.28
N GLY A 26 14.71 -7.31 -6.99
CA GLY A 26 14.98 -7.49 -8.43
C GLY A 26 14.12 -6.64 -9.35
N GLU A 27 13.20 -5.84 -8.81
CA GLU A 27 12.43 -4.88 -9.61
C GLU A 27 13.27 -3.68 -10.05
N ASN A 28 13.00 -3.19 -11.27
CA ASN A 28 13.65 -2.00 -11.79
C ASN A 28 13.01 -0.74 -11.21
N GLU A 29 13.80 -0.01 -10.43
CA GLU A 29 13.39 1.19 -9.70
C GLU A 29 12.77 2.27 -10.60
N ILE A 30 13.35 2.47 -11.79
CA ILE A 30 12.87 3.46 -12.77
C ILE A 30 11.52 3.05 -13.35
N THR A 31 11.34 1.76 -13.66
CA THR A 31 10.07 1.23 -14.15
C THR A 31 8.96 1.42 -13.11
N ILE A 32 9.23 1.10 -11.85
CA ILE A 32 8.27 1.26 -10.75
C ILE A 32 7.92 2.74 -10.53
N PHE A 33 8.92 3.60 -10.56
CA PHE A 33 8.70 5.03 -10.44
C PHE A 33 7.83 5.58 -11.58
N ASN A 34 8.12 5.20 -12.83
CA ASN A 34 7.32 5.62 -13.99
C ASN A 34 5.89 5.10 -13.91
N LEU A 35 5.71 3.86 -13.44
CA LEU A 35 4.40 3.27 -13.24
C LEU A 35 3.59 4.04 -12.19
N ALA A 36 4.22 4.43 -11.08
CA ALA A 36 3.58 5.27 -10.07
C ALA A 36 3.25 6.67 -10.56
N CYS A 37 4.12 7.27 -11.38
CA CYS A 37 3.82 8.54 -12.06
C CYS A 37 2.57 8.41 -12.94
N ALA A 38 2.52 7.37 -13.77
CA ALA A 38 1.39 7.11 -14.66
C ALA A 38 0.09 6.89 -13.88
N PHE A 39 0.16 6.09 -12.81
CA PHE A 39 -0.96 5.83 -11.90
C PHE A 39 -1.46 7.13 -11.24
N CYS A 40 -0.56 7.95 -10.69
CA CYS A 40 -0.96 9.18 -10.02
C CYS A 40 -1.58 10.19 -10.99
N CYS A 41 -1.05 10.28 -12.21
CA CYS A 41 -1.66 11.08 -13.28
C CYS A 41 -3.06 10.57 -13.65
N LEU A 42 -3.22 9.25 -13.83
CA LEU A 42 -4.50 8.64 -14.18
C LEU A 42 -5.60 8.93 -13.15
N HIS A 43 -5.26 8.87 -11.87
CA HIS A 43 -6.21 9.03 -10.76
C HIS A 43 -6.32 10.46 -10.23
N GLY A 44 -5.71 11.44 -10.90
CA GLY A 44 -5.85 12.85 -10.56
C GLY A 44 -5.21 13.23 -9.23
N TYR A 45 -4.19 12.50 -8.79
CA TYR A 45 -3.36 12.87 -7.65
C TYR A 45 -2.40 14.00 -8.06
N ASN A 46 -2.96 15.18 -8.35
CA ASN A 46 -2.20 16.36 -8.72
C ASN A 46 -1.33 16.82 -7.54
N GLY A 47 -0.09 17.19 -7.82
CA GLY A 47 0.85 17.59 -6.77
C GLY A 47 1.35 16.43 -5.90
N TRP A 48 1.07 15.17 -6.28
CA TRP A 48 1.49 14.01 -5.48
C TRP A 48 3.00 13.98 -5.29
N ARG A 49 3.79 14.50 -6.22
CA ARG A 49 5.26 14.47 -6.12
C ARG A 49 5.78 15.38 -5.00
N GLU A 50 5.15 16.52 -4.82
CA GLU A 50 5.45 17.52 -3.79
C GLU A 50 4.96 17.07 -2.40
N HIS A 51 4.07 16.09 -2.35
CA HIS A 51 3.41 15.64 -1.13
C HIS A 51 3.72 14.18 -0.77
N THR A 52 4.27 13.38 -1.69
CA THR A 52 4.60 11.97 -1.50
C THR A 52 6.04 11.84 -1.07
N HIS A 53 6.21 11.24 0.10
CA HIS A 53 7.47 11.02 0.78
C HIS A 53 7.84 9.54 0.82
N GLY A 54 7.07 8.69 0.15
CA GLY A 54 7.35 7.27 -0.03
C GLY A 54 6.30 6.59 -0.90
N LEU A 55 6.73 5.64 -1.73
CA LEU A 55 5.85 4.84 -2.57
C LEU A 55 6.02 3.36 -2.21
N TYR A 56 4.91 2.68 -1.96
CA TYR A 56 4.84 1.23 -1.90
C TYR A 56 4.15 0.72 -3.14
N LEU A 57 4.82 -0.15 -3.89
CA LEU A 57 4.19 -0.91 -4.96
C LEU A 57 3.94 -2.33 -4.46
N LEU A 58 2.69 -2.76 -4.48
CA LEU A 58 2.27 -4.06 -3.97
C LEU A 58 1.57 -4.79 -5.12
N ARG A 59 2.25 -5.76 -5.72
CA ARG A 59 1.71 -6.62 -6.77
C ARG A 59 0.76 -7.66 -6.16
N GLY A 60 -0.37 -7.87 -6.81
CA GLY A 60 -1.32 -8.91 -6.47
C GLY A 60 -0.80 -10.31 -6.81
N GLY A 61 0.02 -10.92 -5.96
CA GLY A 61 0.54 -12.28 -6.17
C GLY A 61 1.39 -12.44 -7.44
N SER A 62 2.06 -13.60 -7.57
CA SER A 62 3.14 -13.81 -8.54
C SER A 62 2.74 -13.82 -10.01
N ASP A 63 1.45 -13.94 -10.32
CA ASP A 63 1.00 -14.40 -11.65
C ASP A 63 0.07 -13.44 -12.40
N ASP A 64 -0.35 -12.30 -11.83
CA ASP A 64 -1.15 -11.30 -12.57
C ASP A 64 -0.54 -9.90 -12.41
N GLU A 65 -0.02 -9.34 -13.51
CA GLU A 65 0.54 -8.00 -13.57
C GLU A 65 -0.52 -6.89 -13.45
N GLU A 66 -1.82 -7.23 -13.48
CA GLU A 66 -2.94 -6.28 -13.61
C GLU A 66 -3.60 -5.86 -12.28
N ASP A 67 -3.27 -6.48 -11.16
CA ASP A 67 -3.83 -6.14 -9.84
C ASP A 67 -2.75 -5.54 -8.94
N ILE A 68 -2.39 -4.28 -9.21
CA ILE A 68 -1.36 -3.54 -8.47
C ILE A 68 -2.03 -2.60 -7.48
N LEU A 69 -1.68 -2.73 -6.21
CA LEU A 69 -2.02 -1.76 -5.17
C LEU A 69 -0.87 -0.77 -4.99
N PHE A 70 -1.17 0.52 -5.17
CA PHE A 70 -0.25 1.62 -4.88
C PHE A 70 -0.51 2.16 -3.49
N ALA A 71 0.52 2.28 -2.65
CA ALA A 71 0.43 3.06 -1.42
C ALA A 71 1.32 4.31 -1.48
N LEU A 72 0.70 5.48 -1.33
CA LEU A 72 1.36 6.79 -1.32
C LEU A 72 1.44 7.30 0.12
N LEU A 73 2.67 7.45 0.62
CA LEU A 73 2.94 8.03 1.94
C LEU A 73 3.05 9.54 1.81
N GLU A 74 2.17 10.30 2.47
CA GLU A 74 2.10 11.77 2.34
C GLU A 74 2.82 12.55 3.45
N ILE A 75 3.61 11.83 4.25
CA ILE A 75 4.42 12.41 5.33
C ILE A 75 5.85 11.87 5.32
N GLN A 76 6.82 12.72 5.66
CA GLN A 76 8.26 12.42 5.58
C GLN A 76 8.69 11.14 6.30
N VAL A 77 8.06 10.84 7.44
CA VAL A 77 8.43 9.71 8.27
C VAL A 77 7.21 8.87 8.55
N PHE A 78 7.27 7.59 8.17
CA PHE A 78 6.19 6.66 8.48
C PHE A 78 6.05 6.50 10.00
N PRO A 79 4.86 6.77 10.58
CA PRO A 79 4.70 6.79 12.03
C PRO A 79 4.96 5.41 12.63
N LYS A 80 5.62 5.36 13.80
CA LYS A 80 5.97 4.10 14.45
C LYS A 80 4.73 3.29 14.82
N GLU A 81 3.66 3.99 15.14
CA GLU A 81 2.34 3.49 15.50
C GLU A 81 1.65 2.79 14.33
N LEU A 82 1.96 3.19 13.10
CA LEU A 82 1.40 2.60 11.89
C LEU A 82 2.26 1.46 11.33
N LYS A 83 3.44 1.17 11.91
CA LYS A 83 4.36 0.11 11.43
C LYS A 83 3.73 -1.28 11.32
N GLY A 84 2.63 -1.55 12.02
CA GLY A 84 1.88 -2.79 11.83
C GLY A 84 1.31 -2.94 10.41
N LEU A 85 1.04 -1.82 9.73
CA LEU A 85 0.42 -1.79 8.41
C LEU A 85 1.33 -2.36 7.32
N THR A 86 2.63 -2.07 7.38
CA THR A 86 3.59 -2.58 6.40
C THR A 86 3.61 -4.10 6.37
N ARG A 87 3.36 -4.78 7.50
CA ARG A 87 3.25 -6.25 7.55
C ARG A 87 2.00 -6.77 6.86
N PHE A 88 0.86 -6.09 6.98
CA PHE A 88 -0.36 -6.47 6.27
C PHE A 88 -0.19 -6.29 4.76
N LEU A 89 0.38 -5.15 4.35
CA LEU A 89 0.70 -4.87 2.96
C LEU A 89 1.65 -5.92 2.37
N GLN A 90 2.69 -6.31 3.11
CA GLN A 90 3.59 -7.41 2.75
C GLN A 90 2.85 -8.75 2.58
N ALA A 91 1.90 -9.05 3.46
CA ALA A 91 1.14 -10.30 3.38
C ALA A 91 0.24 -10.35 2.14
N TYR A 92 -0.40 -9.23 1.76
CA TYR A 92 -1.18 -9.15 0.53
C TYR A 92 -0.30 -9.22 -0.72
N ASN A 93 0.90 -8.64 -0.68
CA ASN A 93 1.86 -8.73 -1.78
C ASN A 93 2.31 -10.19 -2.03
N GLY A 94 2.77 -10.87 -0.98
CA GLY A 94 3.35 -12.21 -1.11
C GLY A 94 2.35 -13.37 -1.17
N SER A 95 1.17 -13.21 -0.56
CA SER A 95 0.20 -14.29 -0.36
C SER A 95 -1.24 -13.88 -0.65
N GLY A 96 -1.47 -12.70 -1.25
CA GLY A 96 -2.80 -12.13 -1.42
C GLY A 96 -3.78 -13.04 -2.16
N LYS A 97 -3.37 -13.68 -3.25
CA LYS A 97 -4.21 -14.65 -3.99
C LYS A 97 -4.64 -15.83 -3.11
N ALA A 98 -3.72 -16.40 -2.32
CA ALA A 98 -4.05 -17.49 -1.41
C ALA A 98 -5.00 -17.04 -0.29
N ILE A 99 -4.79 -15.84 0.25
CA ILE A 99 -5.66 -15.22 1.27
C ILE A 99 -7.05 -14.96 0.68
N TYR A 100 -7.14 -14.50 -0.57
CA TYR A 100 -8.39 -14.29 -1.31
C TYR A 100 -9.18 -15.58 -1.50
N GLN A 101 -8.54 -16.64 -1.98
CA GLN A 101 -9.23 -17.93 -2.20
C GLN A 101 -9.85 -18.51 -0.92
N LEU A 102 -9.25 -18.23 0.23
CA LEU A 102 -9.74 -18.69 1.53
C LEU A 102 -10.75 -17.74 2.19
N GLY A 103 -10.67 -16.45 1.87
CA GLY A 103 -11.33 -15.38 2.63
C GLY A 103 -12.38 -14.58 1.88
N LYS A 104 -12.58 -14.84 0.58
CA LYS A 104 -13.58 -14.11 -0.23
C LYS A 104 -15.00 -14.32 0.29
N GLN A 105 -15.82 -13.29 0.16
CA GLN A 105 -17.20 -13.24 0.63
C GLN A 105 -18.13 -12.94 -0.55
N GLY A 106 -19.13 -13.79 -0.74
CA GLY A 106 -20.11 -13.62 -1.82
C GLY A 106 -19.44 -13.59 -3.20
N ALA A 107 -19.73 -12.55 -3.97
CA ALA A 107 -19.24 -12.34 -5.33
C ALA A 107 -18.17 -11.25 -5.43
N GLU A 108 -17.51 -10.89 -4.32
CA GLU A 108 -16.46 -9.87 -4.35
C GLU A 108 -15.30 -10.30 -5.24
N ASP A 109 -14.75 -9.36 -5.99
CA ASP A 109 -13.52 -9.57 -6.75
C ASP A 109 -12.27 -9.43 -5.86
N TYR A 110 -11.09 -9.64 -6.45
CA TYR A 110 -9.83 -9.56 -5.71
C TYR A 110 -9.58 -8.17 -5.10
N ARG A 111 -9.90 -7.10 -5.84
CA ARG A 111 -9.66 -5.71 -5.43
C ARG A 111 -10.57 -5.35 -4.27
N GLU A 112 -11.85 -5.67 -4.38
CA GLU A 112 -12.83 -5.48 -3.32
C GLU A 112 -12.45 -6.24 -2.05
N PHE A 113 -11.98 -7.48 -2.21
CA PHE A 113 -11.48 -8.30 -1.10
C PHE A 113 -10.31 -7.63 -0.40
N VAL A 114 -9.27 -7.21 -1.13
CA VAL A 114 -8.08 -6.61 -0.51
C VAL A 114 -8.44 -5.27 0.15
N LEU A 115 -9.21 -4.40 -0.51
CA LEU A 115 -9.65 -3.13 0.07
C LEU A 115 -10.50 -3.32 1.33
N ARG A 116 -11.39 -4.32 1.36
CA ARG A 116 -12.20 -4.66 2.54
C ARG A 116 -11.34 -5.09 3.73
N ASN A 117 -10.32 -5.92 3.49
CA ASN A 117 -9.48 -6.37 4.59
C ASN A 117 -8.49 -5.28 5.02
N LEU A 118 -7.93 -4.50 4.09
CA LEU A 118 -7.09 -3.35 4.43
C LEU A 118 -7.83 -2.31 5.25
N ASP A 119 -9.09 -2.02 4.95
CA ASP A 119 -9.92 -1.11 5.75
C ASP A 119 -10.06 -1.60 7.20
N LYS A 120 -10.32 -2.91 7.38
CA LYS A 120 -10.38 -3.54 8.71
C LYS A 120 -9.03 -3.47 9.44
N ASP A 121 -7.94 -3.79 8.74
CA ASP A 121 -6.59 -3.78 9.30
C ASP A 121 -6.18 -2.36 9.71
N CYS A 122 -6.44 -1.36 8.85
CA CYS A 122 -6.21 0.05 9.14
C CYS A 122 -7.01 0.50 10.36
N THR A 123 -8.32 0.21 10.38
CA THR A 123 -9.22 0.55 11.49
C THR A 123 -8.70 -0.01 12.82
N LYS A 124 -8.28 -1.28 12.82
CA LYS A 124 -7.72 -1.96 14.00
C LYS A 124 -6.39 -1.35 14.47
N ILE A 125 -5.56 -0.86 13.55
CA ILE A 125 -4.29 -0.18 13.89
C ILE A 125 -4.59 1.20 14.48
N VAL A 126 -5.37 2.03 13.77
CA VAL A 126 -5.64 3.41 14.20
C VAL A 126 -6.43 3.46 15.50
N SER A 127 -7.34 2.50 15.75
CA SER A 127 -8.10 2.41 17.00
C SER A 127 -7.23 2.11 18.22
N LYS A 128 -6.06 1.48 18.02
CA LYS A 128 -5.09 1.17 19.08
C LYS A 128 -4.04 2.27 19.24
N SER A 129 -3.93 3.19 18.27
CA SER A 129 -2.97 4.29 18.34
C SER A 129 -3.43 5.36 19.32
N LYS A 130 -2.52 5.80 20.19
CA LYS A 130 -2.75 6.95 21.08
C LYS A 130 -2.64 8.29 20.34
N VAL A 131 -2.12 8.29 19.11
CA VAL A 131 -1.69 9.49 18.36
C VAL A 131 -2.84 10.12 17.55
N GLY A 132 -4.08 9.65 17.74
CA GLY A 132 -5.24 10.31 17.14
C GLY A 132 -5.24 10.22 15.62
N TYR A 133 -5.12 9.01 15.07
CA TYR A 133 -5.35 8.76 13.66
C TYR A 133 -6.80 8.33 13.40
N ILE A 134 -7.21 8.45 12.15
CA ILE A 134 -8.44 7.90 11.60
C ILE A 134 -8.13 7.21 10.28
N SER A 135 -8.95 6.24 9.92
CA SER A 135 -8.90 5.59 8.61
C SER A 135 -10.27 5.66 7.94
N GLY A 136 -10.27 5.52 6.63
CA GLY A 136 -11.50 5.42 5.84
C GLY A 136 -11.28 4.70 4.54
N ARG A 137 -12.40 4.34 3.90
CA ARG A 137 -12.44 3.62 2.64
C ARG A 137 -13.30 4.40 1.64
N GLY A 138 -12.73 4.59 0.45
CA GLY A 138 -13.47 4.98 -0.76
C GLY A 138 -13.75 3.77 -1.64
N GLN A 139 -14.24 4.01 -2.86
CA GLN A 139 -14.59 2.94 -3.79
C GLN A 139 -13.38 2.05 -4.12
N ASN A 140 -12.27 2.67 -4.53
CA ASN A 140 -11.05 1.97 -4.98
C ASN A 140 -9.83 2.21 -4.08
N HIS A 141 -10.02 2.79 -2.89
CA HIS A 141 -8.89 3.14 -2.03
C HIS A 141 -9.22 3.09 -0.54
N VAL A 142 -8.18 2.92 0.28
CA VAL A 142 -8.20 3.03 1.74
C VAL A 142 -7.18 4.09 2.15
N TRP A 143 -7.50 4.93 3.12
CA TRP A 143 -6.63 6.00 3.56
C TRP A 143 -6.51 6.08 5.08
N ILE A 144 -5.42 6.69 5.54
CA ILE A 144 -5.18 7.06 6.94
C ILE A 144 -4.88 8.56 6.99
N ALA A 145 -5.46 9.26 7.96
CA ALA A 145 -5.22 10.68 8.21
C ALA A 145 -5.07 10.97 9.71
N GLU A 146 -4.43 12.07 10.02
CA GLU A 146 -4.44 12.67 11.37
C GLU A 146 -5.84 13.18 11.70
N ARG A 147 -6.36 12.83 12.88
CA ARG A 147 -7.74 13.17 13.30
C ARG A 147 -7.96 14.67 13.47
N LEU A 148 -6.95 15.38 13.99
CA LEU A 148 -7.09 16.80 14.33
C LEU A 148 -6.90 17.71 13.12
N SER A 149 -5.88 17.44 12.30
CA SER A 149 -5.52 18.27 11.15
C SER A 149 -6.24 17.84 9.87
N GLY A 150 -6.75 16.61 9.81
CA GLY A 150 -7.25 16.01 8.57
C GLY A 150 -6.14 15.69 7.56
N ARG A 151 -4.87 15.91 7.93
CA ARG A 151 -3.74 15.69 7.03
C ARG A 151 -3.64 14.19 6.70
N ARG A 152 -3.66 13.86 5.41
CA ARG A 152 -3.50 12.50 4.92
C ARG A 152 -2.08 12.02 5.21
N VAL A 153 -1.99 10.80 5.75
CA VAL A 153 -0.75 10.12 6.09
C VAL A 153 -0.43 9.09 5.03
N LEU A 154 -1.41 8.29 4.64
CA LEU A 154 -1.25 7.22 3.68
C LEU A 154 -2.53 7.08 2.86
N ILE A 155 -2.39 6.80 1.58
CA ILE A 155 -3.48 6.31 0.73
C ILE A 155 -3.01 5.05 0.00
N MET A 156 -3.86 4.03 -0.03
CA MET A 156 -3.66 2.74 -0.69
C MET A 156 -4.75 2.61 -1.74
N HIS A 157 -4.41 2.51 -3.03
CA HIS A 157 -5.35 2.55 -4.15
C HIS A 157 -5.07 1.39 -5.13
N PHE A 158 -6.13 0.68 -5.53
CA PHE A 158 -6.13 -0.36 -6.58
C PHE A 158 -6.56 0.18 -7.94
#